data_AF-Q4SAP2-F1
#
_entry.id   AF-Q4SAP2-F1
#
_cell.length_a   1.000
_cell.length_b   1.000
_cell.length_c   1.000
_cell.angle_alpha   90.00
_cell.angle_beta   90.00
_cell.angle_gamma   90.00
#
_symmetry.space_group_name_H-M   'P 1'
#
loop_
_entity.id
_entity.type
_entity.pdbx_description
1 polymer ?
#
loop_
_entity_poly.entity_id
_entity_poly.type
_entity_poly.pdbx_seq_one_letter_code
_entity_poly.pdbx_strand_id
1 'polypeptide(L)' 'DDGCGGTLRGQSGVITTPNYPAEYNNNADCTWTVLAEPGDTIALVFSDFQLEDDYDLLEVSGTDGSSQ' A
#
# COMPACT_ATOMS: atom_id res chain seq x y z
N ASP A 1 13.72 6.05 12.44
CA ASP A 1 13.68 5.88 10.98
C ASP A 1 13.70 4.41 10.61
N ASP A 2 12.56 3.75 10.82
CA ASP A 2 12.29 2.41 10.32
C ASP A 2 11.21 2.58 9.24
N GLY A 3 11.65 3.09 8.08
CA GLY A 3 10.77 3.65 7.06
C GLY A 3 9.95 2.58 6.35
N CYS A 4 8.63 2.68 6.41
CA CYS A 4 7.71 1.91 5.59
C CYS A 4 7.20 2.74 4.40
N GLY A 5 6.69 2.07 3.37
CA GLY A 5 6.25 2.73 2.16
C GLY A 5 7.24 2.63 1.01
N GLY A 6 7.05 3.48 0.00
CA GLY A 6 7.91 3.57 -1.18
C GLY A 6 7.14 3.48 -2.50
N THR A 7 7.86 3.50 -3.61
CA THR A 7 7.27 3.43 -4.95
C THR A 7 7.46 2.04 -5.56
N LEU A 8 6.36 1.42 -5.96
CA LEU A 8 6.33 0.13 -6.61
C LEU A 8 6.07 0.29 -8.10
N ARG A 9 6.80 -0.48 -8.90
CA ARG A 9 6.72 -0.54 -10.36
C ARG A 9 6.84 -1.99 -10.80
N GLY A 10 6.34 -2.28 -11.99
CA GLY A 10 6.39 -3.60 -12.60
C GLY A 10 5.02 -4.26 -12.68
N GLN A 11 4.98 -5.48 -13.23
CA GLN A 11 3.73 -6.17 -13.54
C GLN A 11 2.99 -6.71 -12.31
N SER A 12 3.70 -6.95 -11.21
CA SER A 12 3.14 -7.46 -9.95
C SER A 12 4.08 -7.18 -8.78
N GLY A 13 3.55 -7.13 -7.57
CA GLY A 13 4.33 -7.00 -6.34
C GLY A 13 3.50 -7.36 -5.10
N VAL A 14 4.14 -7.36 -3.94
CA VAL A 14 3.50 -7.60 -2.64
C VAL A 14 3.85 -6.44 -1.71
N ILE A 15 2.85 -5.93 -1.01
CA ILE A 15 2.99 -4.93 0.06
C ILE A 15 2.71 -5.64 1.37
N THR A 16 3.58 -5.45 2.36
CA THR A 16 3.39 -5.93 3.73
C THR A 16 3.66 -4.82 4.71
N THR A 17 3.10 -4.94 5.93
CA THR A 17 3.55 -4.12 7.05
C THR A 17 5.02 -4.43 7.36
N PRO A 18 5.79 -3.50 7.98
CA PRO A 18 7.22 -3.68 8.24
C PRO A 18 7.58 -4.95 9.01
N ASN A 19 6.66 -5.42 9.86
CA ASN A 19 6.89 -6.53 10.77
C ASN A 19 6.15 -7.82 10.35
N TYR A 20 5.39 -7.80 9.25
CA TYR A 20 4.59 -8.95 8.84
C TYR A 20 5.44 -10.24 8.82
N PRO A 21 4.98 -11.35 9.44
CA PRO A 21 3.62 -11.61 9.94
C PRO A 21 3.35 -11.20 11.40
N ALA A 22 4.27 -10.49 12.05
CA ALA A 22 4.01 -9.91 13.37
C ALA A 22 3.25 -8.58 13.26
N GLU A 23 2.75 -8.11 14.40
CA GLU A 23 2.00 -6.85 14.51
C GLU A 23 2.81 -5.66 13.98
N TYR A 24 2.12 -4.74 13.32
CA TYR A 24 2.71 -3.48 12.87
C TYR A 24 3.07 -2.58 14.07
N ASN A 25 3.97 -1.64 13.84
CA ASN A 25 4.41 -0.71 14.88
C ASN A 25 3.26 0.25 15.26
N ASN A 26 3.17 0.60 16.54
CA ASN A 26 2.27 1.67 16.98
C ASN A 26 2.55 2.97 16.22
N ASN A 27 1.48 3.69 15.87
CA ASN A 27 1.56 4.97 15.15
C ASN A 27 2.30 4.88 13.80
N ALA A 28 2.26 3.70 13.15
CA ALA A 28 2.80 3.55 11.80
C ALA A 28 2.03 4.44 10.82
N ASP A 29 2.77 5.24 10.06
CA ASP A 29 2.25 6.06 8.97
C ASP A 29 3.03 5.70 7.70
N CYS A 30 2.40 4.88 6.87
CA CYS A 30 3.03 4.24 5.72
C CYS A 30 2.31 4.64 4.43
N THR A 31 3.08 5.06 3.42
CA THR A 31 2.53 5.36 2.09
C THR A 31 3.27 4.57 1.02
N TRP A 32 2.53 3.75 0.27
CA TRP A 32 3.03 3.08 -0.92
C TRP A 32 2.39 3.67 -2.18
N THR A 33 3.21 4.08 -3.13
CA THR A 33 2.75 4.52 -4.46
C THR A 33 2.94 3.40 -5.47
N VAL A 34 1.85 2.89 -6.04
CA VAL A 34 1.91 1.91 -7.13
C VAL A 34 1.75 2.62 -8.46
N LEU A 35 2.73 2.46 -9.36
CA LEU A 35 2.73 3.09 -10.68
C LEU A 35 2.57 2.04 -11.78
N ALA A 36 1.59 2.25 -12.64
CA ALA A 36 1.34 1.47 -13.85
C ALA A 36 1.59 2.30 -15.11
N GLU A 37 1.80 1.64 -16.25
CA GLU A 37 1.94 2.32 -17.53
C GLU A 37 0.56 2.79 -18.06
N PRO A 38 0.50 3.82 -18.91
CA PRO A 38 -0.75 4.25 -19.52
C PRO A 38 -1.45 3.10 -20.25
N GLY A 39 -2.71 2.85 -19.92
CA GLY A 39 -3.52 1.76 -20.48
C GLY A 39 -3.56 0.50 -19.61
N ASP A 40 -2.69 0.39 -18.62
CA ASP A 40 -2.73 -0.69 -17.63
C ASP A 40 -3.76 -0.40 -16.53
N THR A 41 -4.25 -1.46 -15.90
CA THR A 41 -5.12 -1.40 -14.73
C THR A 41 -4.41 -1.99 -13.52
N ILE A 42 -4.41 -1.25 -12.40
CA ILE A 42 -3.89 -1.76 -11.13
C ILE A 42 -4.99 -2.59 -10.45
N ALA A 43 -4.68 -3.86 -10.15
CA ALA A 43 -5.52 -4.72 -9.34
C ALA A 43 -4.89 -4.92 -7.96
N LEU A 44 -5.65 -4.66 -6.89
CA LEU A 44 -5.24 -4.86 -5.51
C LEU A 44 -6.04 -6.02 -4.90
N VAL A 45 -5.35 -6.90 -4.18
CA VAL A 45 -5.94 -8.04 -3.48
C VAL A 45 -5.40 -8.08 -2.05
N PHE A 46 -6.30 -8.03 -1.07
CA PHE A 46 -5.96 -8.22 0.33
C PHE A 46 -6.00 -9.72 0.66
N SER A 47 -4.83 -10.35 0.71
CA SER A 47 -4.71 -11.77 1.06
C SER A 47 -4.72 -12.03 2.57
N ASP A 48 -4.27 -11.06 3.35
CA ASP A 48 -4.32 -11.03 4.81
C ASP A 48 -4.53 -9.57 5.24
N PHE A 49 -5.47 -9.33 6.16
CA PHE A 49 -5.88 -7.99 6.55
C PHE A 49 -6.47 -7.96 7.96
N GLN A 50 -5.73 -7.37 8.88
CA GLN A 50 -6.12 -7.14 10.26
C GLN A 50 -5.56 -5.80 10.74
N LEU A 51 -6.42 -4.94 11.27
CA LEU A 51 -6.08 -3.64 11.87
C LEU A 51 -6.78 -3.52 13.24
N GLU A 52 -6.31 -2.59 14.07
CA GLU A 52 -6.96 -2.22 15.33
C GLU A 52 -8.32 -1.56 15.06
N ASP A 53 -9.39 -2.20 15.54
CA ASP A 53 -10.77 -1.74 15.34
C ASP A 53 -10.98 -0.35 15.96
N ASP A 54 -11.74 0.52 15.29
CA ASP A 54 -11.97 1.94 15.65
C ASP A 54 -10.75 2.89 15.69
N TYR A 55 -9.51 2.39 15.56
CA TYR A 55 -8.30 3.22 15.68
C TYR A 55 -7.52 3.37 14.37
N ASP A 56 -7.34 2.26 13.65
CA ASP A 56 -6.47 2.23 12.47
C ASP A 56 -7.27 2.05 11.17
N LEU A 57 -6.74 2.63 10.08
CA LEU A 57 -7.37 2.60 8.76
C LEU A 57 -6.32 2.34 7.68
N LEU A 58 -6.70 1.56 6.67
CA LEU A 58 -6.05 1.59 5.36
C LEU A 58 -6.90 2.41 4.38
N GLU A 59 -6.30 3.46 3.81
CA GLU A 59 -6.89 4.22 2.71
C GLU A 59 -6.27 3.82 1.37
N VAL A 60 -7.11 3.60 0.36
CA VAL A 60 -6.69 3.40 -1.03
C VAL A 60 -7.23 4.55 -1.86
N SER A 61 -6.33 5.39 -2.35
CA SER A 61 -6.64 6.48 -3.28
C SER A 61 -5.89 6.28 -4.60
N GLY A 62 -6.47 6.80 -5.68
CA GLY A 62 -5.90 6.69 -7.02
C GLY A 62 -6.15 7.95 -7.83
N THR A 63 -5.29 8.19 -8.80
CA THR A 63 -5.45 9.25 -9.81
C THR A 63 -5.51 8.59 -11.17
N ASP A 64 -6.41 9.02 -12.04
CA ASP A 64 -6.29 8.73 -13.45
C ASP A 64 -5.05 9.48 -13.98
N GLY A 65 -4.19 8.80 -14.73
CA GLY A 65 -3.01 9.41 -15.35
C GLY A 65 -3.35 10.45 -16.44
N SER A 66 -4.60 10.92 -16.51
CA SER A 66 -5.16 11.84 -17.51
C SER A 66 -4.62 13.26 -17.43
N SER A 67 -3.72 13.57 -16.51
CA SER A 67 -3.16 14.91 -16.34
C SER A 67 -1.76 14.98 -16.94
N GLN A 68 -1.68 15.08 -18.27
CA GLN A 68 -0.64 15.87 -18.93
C GLN A 68 -1.26 17.12 -19.51
#